data_AF-F7XK94-F1
#
_entry.id   AF-F7XK94-F1
#
_cell.length_a   1.000
_cell.length_b   1.000
_cell.length_c   1.000
_cell.angle_alpha   90.00
_cell.angle_beta   90.00
_cell.angle_gamma   90.00
#
_symmetry.space_group_name_H-M   'P 1'
#
loop_
_entity.id
_entity.type
_entity.pdbx_description
1 polymer ?
#
loop_
_entity_poly.entity_id
_entity_poly.type
_entity_poly.pdbx_seq_one_letter_code
_entity_poly.pdbx_strand_id
1 'polypeptide(L)' 'MTLKNLSKIHIQLLGFFLFSVVYLAAVNLYFMYTESQTPGFIPGTLIAGVIGYFLLGLFYDKYRE' A
#
# COMPACT_ATOMS: atom_id res chain seq x y z
N MET A 1 -19.44 -15.98 0.19
CA MET A 1 -18.81 -14.67 -0.04
C MET A 1 -19.60 -13.95 -1.12
N THR A 2 -20.15 -12.77 -0.84
CA THR A 2 -20.95 -12.02 -1.84
C THR A 2 -20.04 -11.30 -2.84
N LEU A 3 -20.54 -11.01 -4.05
CA LEU A 3 -19.81 -10.25 -5.08
C LEU A 3 -19.29 -8.89 -4.56
N LYS A 4 -20.04 -8.23 -3.67
CA LYS A 4 -19.64 -6.98 -3.00
C LYS A 4 -18.38 -7.16 -2.13
N ASN A 5 -18.29 -8.26 -1.39
CA ASN A 5 -17.14 -8.57 -0.54
C ASN A 5 -15.91 -8.93 -1.37
N LEU A 6 -16.10 -9.63 -2.49
CA LEU A 6 -15.01 -9.95 -3.40
C LEU A 6 -14.41 -8.68 -4.00
N SER A 7 -15.25 -7.77 -4.50
CA SER A 7 -14.75 -6.51 -5.08
C SER A 7 -14.14 -5.58 -4.03
N LYS A 8 -14.57 -5.62 -2.77
CA LYS A 8 -13.93 -4.88 -1.68
C LYS A 8 -12.50 -5.35 -1.48
N ILE A 9 -12.28 -6.66 -1.38
CA ILE A 9 -10.96 -7.23 -1.16
C ILE A 9 -10.02 -6.92 -2.33
N HIS A 10 -10.51 -6.93 -3.57
CA HIS A 10 -9.69 -6.50 -4.72
C HIS A 10 -9.20 -5.06 -4.57
N ILE A 11 -10.06 -4.14 -4.11
CA ILE A 11 -9.68 -2.74 -3.89
C ILE A 11 -8.75 -2.57 -2.69
N GLN A 12 -8.95 -3.35 -1.63
CA GLN A 12 -8.05 -3.36 -0.48
C GLN A 12 -6.66 -3.89 -0.87
N LEU A 13 -6.59 -4.97 -1.66
CA LEU A 13 -5.32 -5.48 -2.21
C LEU A 13 -4.67 -4.47 -3.15
N LEU A 14 -5.44 -3.81 -4.03
CA LEU A 14 -4.94 -2.72 -4.86
C LEU A 14 -4.28 -1.63 -3.99
N GLY A 15 -4.94 -1.24 -2.90
CA GLY A 15 -4.42 -0.25 -1.96
C GLY A 15 -3.14 -0.69 -1.28
N PHE A 16 -3.08 -1.96 -0.87
CA PHE A 16 -1.87 -2.55 -0.29
C PHE A 16 -0.68 -2.44 -1.24
N PHE A 17 -0.83 -2.91 -2.47
CA PHE A 17 0.26 -2.90 -3.44
C PHE A 17 0.64 -1.47 -3.85
N LEU A 18 -0.34 -0.58 -4.07
CA LEU A 18 -0.10 0.80 -4.44
C LEU A 18 0.74 1.52 -3.38
N PHE A 19 0.34 1.45 -2.11
CA PHE A 19 1.08 2.10 -1.03
C PHE A 19 2.45 1.46 -0.80
N SER A 20 2.56 0.14 -0.93
CA SER A 20 3.86 -0.55 -0.82
C SER A 20 4.84 -0.08 -1.89
N VAL A 21 4.39 0.04 -3.14
CA VAL A 21 5.22 0.51 -4.27
C VAL A 21 5.62 1.98 -4.08
N VAL A 22 4.67 2.85 -3.71
CA VAL A 22 4.95 4.27 -3.46
C VAL A 22 5.96 4.44 -2.32
N TYR A 23 5.78 3.70 -1.23
CA TYR A 23 6.71 3.73 -0.10
C TYR A 23 8.11 3.26 -0.50
N LEU A 24 8.21 2.12 -1.19
CA LEU A 24 9.50 1.62 -1.69
C LEU A 24 10.19 2.62 -2.61
N ALA A 25 9.45 3.23 -3.53
CA ALA A 25 9.99 4.24 -4.44
C ALA A 25 10.52 5.46 -3.67
N ALA A 26 9.74 6.00 -2.73
CA ALA A 26 10.15 7.14 -1.92
C ALA A 26 11.39 6.84 -1.08
N VAL A 27 11.43 5.67 -0.45
CA VAL A 27 12.56 5.23 0.38
C VAL A 27 13.81 5.01 -0.48
N ASN A 28 13.70 4.32 -1.62
CA ASN A 28 14.83 4.12 -2.51
C ASN A 28 15.39 5.43 -3.04
N LEU A 29 14.54 6.40 -3.38
CA LEU A 29 14.99 7.75 -3.75
C LEU A 29 15.73 8.42 -2.59
N TYR A 30 15.19 8.38 -1.37
CA TYR A 30 15.83 8.95 -0.18
C TYR A 30 17.23 8.36 0.08
N PHE A 31 17.36 7.03 -0.02
CA PHE A 31 18.66 6.36 0.15
C PHE A 31 19.66 6.68 -0.96
N MET A 32 19.18 6.85 -2.20
CA MET A 32 20.02 7.31 -3.32
C MET A 32 20.61 8.70 -3.04
N TYR A 33 19.85 9.62 -2.45
CA TYR A 33 20.35 10.97 -2.11
C TYR A 33 21.28 11.00 -0.89
N THR A 34 21.24 9.98 -0.02
CA THR A 34 22.02 9.96 1.23
C THR A 34 23.27 9.07 1.16
N GLU A 35 23.62 8.55 -0.03
CA GLU A 35 24.77 7.65 -0.28
C GLU A 35 24.84 6.43 0.65
N SER A 36 23.72 6.06 1.27
CA SER A 36 23.65 4.93 2.20
C SER A 36 23.45 3.62 1.43
N GLN A 37 24.26 2.61 1.76
CA GLN A 37 24.29 1.32 1.07
C GLN A 37 23.21 0.32 1.52
N THR A 38 22.09 0.77 2.10
CA THR A 38 20.98 -0.14 2.48
C THR A 38 19.73 0.04 1.63
N PRO A 39 19.68 -0.54 0.42
CA PRO A 39 18.43 -0.67 -0.32
C PRO A 39 17.75 -2.00 -0.04
N GLY A 40 16.42 -2.01 -0.12
CA GLY A 40 15.62 -3.24 -0.22
C GLY A 40 14.72 -3.50 0.97
N PHE A 41 13.41 -3.27 0.76
CA PHE A 41 12.30 -3.72 1.59
C PHE A 41 12.48 -3.60 3.10
N ILE A 42 12.29 -2.37 3.61
CA ILE A 42 12.26 -2.09 5.05
C ILE A 42 10.93 -2.58 5.64
N PRO A 43 10.86 -2.99 6.92
CA PRO A 43 9.59 -3.29 7.61
C PRO A 43 8.48 -2.26 7.39
N GLY A 44 8.86 -0.99 7.16
CA GLY A 44 7.94 0.10 6.81
C GLY A 44 7.12 -0.13 5.53
N THR A 45 7.59 -0.92 4.57
CA THR A 45 6.83 -1.24 3.35
C THR A 45 5.57 -2.05 3.67
N LEU A 46 5.69 -3.02 4.58
CA LEU A 46 4.54 -3.81 5.02
C LEU A 46 3.54 -2.94 5.79
N ILE A 47 4.05 -2.06 6.66
CA ILE A 47 3.20 -1.12 7.42
C ILE A 47 2.46 -0.19 6.45
N ALA A 48 3.15 0.39 5.46
CA ALA A 48 2.55 1.25 4.45
C ALA A 48 1.50 0.50 3.62
N GLY A 49 1.78 -0.75 3.22
CA GLY A 49 0.82 -1.60 2.54
C GLY A 49 -0.43 -1.87 3.37
N VAL A 50 -0.27 -2.23 4.66
CA VAL A 50 -1.43 -2.45 5.56
C VAL A 50 -2.26 -1.19 5.71
N ILE A 51 -1.63 -0.02 5.83
CA ILE A 51 -2.33 1.28 5.85
C ILE A 51 -3.11 1.48 4.54
N GLY A 52 -2.49 1.24 3.38
CA GLY A 52 -3.14 1.33 2.08
C GLY A 52 -4.33 0.36 1.92
N TYR A 53 -4.21 -0.85 2.46
CA TYR A 53 -5.28 -1.85 2.48
C TYR A 53 -6.52 -1.33 3.21
N PHE A 54 -6.34 -0.78 4.41
CA PHE A 54 -7.44 -0.23 5.20
C PHE A 54 -8.02 1.04 4.58
N LEU A 55 -7.16 1.97 4.14
CA LEU A 55 -7.60 3.22 3.53
C LEU A 55 -8.49 2.95 2.31
N LEU A 56 -8.00 2.21 1.32
CA LEU A 56 -8.79 1.95 0.11
C LEU A 56 -10.02 1.09 0.40
N GLY A 57 -9.99 0.24 1.43
CA GLY A 57 -11.17 -0.47 1.92
C GLY A 57 -12.24 0.47 2.48
N LEU A 58 -11.85 1.45 3.29
CA LEU A 58 -12.75 2.47 3.84
C LEU A 58 -13.30 3.39 2.75
N PHE A 59 -12.47 3.77 1.78
CA PHE A 59 -12.91 4.51 0.59
C PHE A 59 -13.94 3.70 -0.20
N TYR A 60 -13.68 2.43 -0.45
CA TYR A 60 -14.62 1.58 -1.15
C TYR A 60 -15.99 1.50 -0.45
N ASP A 61 -16.01 1.37 0.88
CA ASP A 61 -17.26 1.37 1.65
C ASP A 61 -17.99 2.72 1.52
N LYS A 62 -17.25 3.83 1.64
CA LYS A 62 -17.82 5.19 1.62
C LYS A 62 -18.38 5.61 0.25
N TYR A 63 -17.79 5.16 -0.85
CA TYR A 63 -18.14 5.59 -2.20
C TYR A 63 -18.96 4.56 -3.00
N ARG A 64 -19.19 3.36 -2.44
CA ARG A 64 -20.01 2.30 -3.08
C ARG A 64 -21.28 1.97 -2.30
N GLU A 65 -21.60 2.73 -1.25
CA GLU A 65 -22.98 2.94 -0.79
C GLU A 65 -23.67 4.00 -1.67
#